data_AF-A0A0P7I216-F1
#
_entry.id   AF-A0A0P7I216-F1
#
_cell.length_a   1.000
_cell.length_b   1.000
_cell.length_c   1.000
_cell.angle_alpha   90.00
_cell.angle_beta   90.00
_cell.angle_gamma   90.00
#
_symmetry.space_group_name_H-M   'P 1'
#
loop_
_entity.id
_entity.type
_entity.pdbx_description
1 polymer ?
#
loop_
_entity_poly.entity_id
_entity_poly.type
_entity_poly.pdbx_seq_one_letter_code
_entity_poly.pdbx_strand_id
1 'polypeptide(L)'
;MIAVDPSSPYTGGAVLGDRIRMASNVGDMDVFFRSMSARGTLGGLSTATADAVKALDAFGKDRIIVETVGAGQNEVDIVRTADTVVVLVQPGSGDDVQMLKAGILEIGDLFVVNKADMEGASRTVADLEEMLHMERDPTAKLNTGSFEKPDHPDQEEIDANGSAPTEDDDEHWEPMVLETVAKSGEGVEELIETLDEHSAWMDETGRREAKAKQRYAAEIRQLLRADAADLIDDELDRCGGVEAMAERVLDRETDPYTVADEVLGPIEDCVRQQRE
;
A
#
# COMPACT_ATOMS: atom_id res chain seq x y z
N MET A 1 -3.71 7.04 -17.93
CA MET A 1 -3.56 5.74 -17.25
C MET A 1 -2.09 5.38 -17.15
N ILE A 2 -1.52 5.32 -15.95
CA ILE A 2 -0.16 4.78 -15.76
C ILE A 2 -0.33 3.29 -15.44
N ALA A 3 0.01 2.39 -16.35
CA ALA A 3 0.09 0.97 -16.02
C ALA A 3 1.47 0.70 -15.41
N VAL A 4 1.57 0.20 -14.18
CA VAL A 4 2.88 -0.03 -13.55
C VAL A 4 3.18 -1.52 -13.57
N ASP A 5 4.03 -1.92 -14.52
CA ASP A 5 4.56 -3.28 -14.65
C ASP A 5 5.86 -3.43 -13.84
N PRO A 6 5.84 -3.98 -12.60
CA PRO A 6 7.05 -4.44 -11.94
C PRO A 6 7.75 -5.48 -12.83
N SER A 7 8.71 -4.98 -13.60
CA SER A 7 9.61 -5.78 -14.42
C SER A 7 10.06 -7.05 -13.71
N SER A 8 9.89 -8.18 -14.39
CA SER A 8 10.53 -9.43 -13.96
C SER A 8 12.05 -9.22 -13.83
N PRO A 9 12.69 -9.70 -12.73
CA PRO A 9 14.13 -9.59 -12.52
C PRO A 9 14.97 -10.29 -13.61
N TYR A 10 14.34 -11.04 -14.52
CA TYR A 10 14.99 -11.76 -15.62
C TYR A 10 14.82 -11.12 -17.00
N THR A 11 13.83 -10.24 -17.23
CA THR A 11 13.50 -9.75 -18.60
C THR A 11 13.47 -8.23 -18.77
N GLY A 12 13.67 -7.44 -17.70
CA GLY A 12 13.91 -6.00 -17.82
C GLY A 12 12.70 -5.13 -18.17
N GLY A 13 11.48 -5.68 -18.04
CA GLY A 13 10.22 -4.95 -18.22
C GLY A 13 9.66 -5.00 -19.65
N ALA A 14 8.33 -5.10 -19.76
CA ALA A 14 7.66 -5.23 -21.06
C ALA A 14 7.33 -3.86 -21.66
N VAL A 15 8.21 -3.32 -22.50
CA VAL A 15 8.01 -2.03 -23.20
C VAL A 15 6.83 -2.05 -24.18
N LEU A 16 6.39 -3.22 -24.64
CA LEU A 16 5.43 -3.37 -25.75
C LEU A 16 4.17 -4.19 -25.43
N GLY A 17 4.13 -4.89 -24.29
CA GLY A 17 3.09 -5.89 -23.99
C GLY A 17 1.71 -5.29 -23.73
N ASP A 18 1.65 -4.21 -22.96
CA ASP A 18 0.38 -3.58 -22.57
C ASP A 18 -0.26 -2.77 -23.70
N ARG A 19 0.56 -2.15 -24.55
CA ARG A 19 0.06 -1.33 -25.68
C ARG A 19 -0.74 -2.17 -26.70
N ILE A 20 -0.46 -3.47 -26.80
CA ILE A 20 -1.21 -4.40 -27.68
C ILE A 20 -2.53 -4.83 -27.01
N ARG A 21 -2.59 -4.93 -25.68
CA ARG A 21 -3.81 -5.29 -24.94
C ARG A 21 -4.84 -4.15 -24.91
N MET A 22 -4.39 -2.90 -24.94
CA MET A 22 -5.24 -1.69 -24.94
C MET A 22 -5.32 -1.01 -26.32
N ALA A 23 -5.35 -1.81 -27.39
CA ALA A 23 -5.28 -1.33 -28.78
C ALA A 23 -6.44 -0.39 -29.18
N SER A 24 -7.57 -0.40 -28.48
CA SER A 24 -8.77 0.40 -28.81
C SER A 24 -8.63 1.90 -28.52
N ASN A 25 -7.70 2.31 -27.64
CA ASN A 25 -7.52 3.72 -27.24
C ASN A 25 -6.22 4.34 -27.81
N VAL A 26 -5.59 3.67 -28.77
CA VAL A 26 -4.35 4.12 -29.42
C VAL A 26 -4.66 5.33 -30.29
N GLY A 27 -4.31 6.53 -29.82
CA GLY A 27 -4.45 7.79 -30.56
C GLY A 27 -5.32 8.84 -29.87
N ASP A 28 -5.95 8.51 -28.75
CA ASP A 28 -6.61 9.50 -27.91
C ASP A 28 -5.56 10.37 -27.21
N MET A 29 -5.54 11.67 -27.53
CA MET A 29 -4.57 12.61 -26.96
C MET A 29 -4.79 12.86 -25.46
N ASP A 30 -5.98 12.55 -24.96
CA ASP A 30 -6.32 12.74 -23.55
C ASP A 30 -5.83 11.58 -22.67
N VAL A 31 -5.53 10.42 -23.28
CA VAL A 31 -5.09 9.21 -22.60
C VAL A 31 -3.59 9.00 -22.75
N PHE A 32 -2.86 9.19 -21.65
CA PHE A 32 -1.43 8.88 -21.55
C PHE A 32 -1.22 7.48 -20.99
N PHE A 33 -0.35 6.67 -21.62
CA PHE A 33 0.04 5.32 -21.17
C PHE A 33 1.56 5.22 -20.96
N ARG A 34 1.99 4.61 -19.85
CA ARG A 34 3.40 4.34 -19.56
C ARG A 34 3.55 3.10 -18.69
N SER A 35 4.33 2.12 -19.14
CA SER A 35 4.76 0.94 -18.37
C SER A 35 6.06 1.26 -17.61
N MET A 36 6.18 0.87 -16.34
CA MET A 36 7.32 1.24 -15.49
C MET A 36 7.87 0.07 -14.65
N SER A 37 9.15 -0.22 -14.84
CA SER A 37 9.93 -1.28 -14.17
C SER A 37 10.28 -0.95 -12.71
N ALA A 38 10.13 -1.95 -11.83
CA ALA A 38 10.70 -1.96 -10.48
C ALA A 38 12.22 -2.17 -10.56
N ARG A 39 12.99 -1.08 -10.66
CA ARG A 39 14.45 -1.11 -10.81
C ARG A 39 15.17 -1.53 -9.53
N GLY A 40 15.13 -2.82 -9.19
CA GLY A 40 16.02 -3.45 -8.21
C GLY A 40 15.84 -3.04 -6.74
N THR A 41 14.83 -2.23 -6.41
CA THR A 41 14.44 -1.92 -5.04
C THR A 41 13.53 -3.03 -4.50
N LEU A 42 13.86 -3.60 -3.34
CA LEU A 42 12.99 -4.53 -2.61
C LEU A 42 11.79 -3.73 -2.06
N GLY A 43 10.72 -3.64 -2.85
CA GLY A 43 9.54 -2.84 -2.50
C GLY A 43 8.66 -2.53 -3.71
N GLY A 44 7.60 -3.31 -3.82
CA GLY A 44 6.26 -2.98 -4.29
C GLY A 44 5.97 -2.10 -5.49
N LEU A 45 6.19 -0.81 -5.36
CA LEU A 45 6.10 0.12 -6.48
C LEU A 45 7.41 0.89 -6.49
N SER A 46 8.06 0.97 -7.65
CA SER A 46 9.28 1.79 -7.77
C SER A 46 9.01 3.22 -7.29
N THR A 47 9.96 3.88 -6.63
CA THR A 47 9.86 5.32 -6.32
C THR A 47 9.47 6.13 -7.56
N ALA A 48 9.93 5.70 -8.74
CA ALA A 48 9.57 6.29 -10.03
C ALA A 48 8.06 6.26 -10.32
N THR A 49 7.30 5.30 -9.79
CA THR A 49 5.83 5.24 -9.85
C THR A 49 5.20 6.39 -9.09
N ALA A 50 5.56 6.56 -7.82
CA ALA A 50 5.05 7.66 -7.02
C ALA A 50 5.39 9.01 -7.67
N ASP A 51 6.61 9.16 -8.19
CA ASP A 51 7.05 10.38 -8.89
C ASP A 51 6.25 10.63 -10.18
N ALA A 52 5.95 9.59 -10.94
CA ALA A 52 5.14 9.72 -12.16
C ALA A 52 3.69 10.10 -11.84
N VAL A 53 3.10 9.53 -10.78
CA VAL A 53 1.77 9.90 -10.31
C VAL A 53 1.74 11.38 -9.91
N LYS A 54 2.70 11.84 -9.09
CA LYS A 54 2.82 13.26 -8.71
C LYS A 54 3.01 14.18 -9.91
N ALA A 55 3.83 13.76 -10.88
CA ALA A 55 4.02 14.55 -12.08
C ALA A 55 2.70 14.70 -12.86
N LEU A 56 1.97 13.60 -13.07
CA LEU A 56 0.68 13.66 -13.78
C LEU A 56 -0.37 14.49 -13.04
N ASP A 57 -0.41 14.38 -11.71
CA ASP A 57 -1.28 15.19 -10.85
C ASP A 57 -0.94 16.68 -11.01
N ALA A 58 0.34 17.04 -10.94
CA ALA A 58 0.82 18.41 -11.17
C ALA A 58 0.57 18.93 -12.60
N PHE A 59 0.51 18.04 -13.60
CA PHE A 59 0.12 18.37 -14.97
C PHE A 59 -1.39 18.47 -15.18
N GLY A 60 -2.20 18.32 -14.12
CA GLY A 60 -3.65 18.51 -14.14
C GLY A 60 -4.40 17.34 -14.77
N LYS A 61 -3.93 16.10 -14.62
CA LYS A 61 -4.70 14.92 -15.00
C LYS A 61 -5.77 14.62 -13.94
N ASP A 62 -7.03 14.60 -14.35
CA ASP A 62 -8.16 14.41 -13.43
C ASP A 62 -8.26 12.99 -12.85
N ARG A 63 -7.81 11.97 -13.60
CA ARG A 63 -7.87 10.56 -13.21
C ARG A 63 -6.55 9.85 -13.51
N ILE A 64 -5.94 9.27 -12.48
CA ILE A 64 -4.70 8.49 -12.58
C ILE A 64 -4.97 7.07 -12.11
N ILE A 65 -5.12 6.16 -13.07
CA ILE A 65 -5.22 4.73 -12.79
C ILE A 65 -3.81 4.16 -12.70
N VAL A 66 -3.54 3.41 -11.62
CA VAL A 66 -2.33 2.63 -11.39
C VAL A 66 -2.71 1.17 -11.27
N GLU A 67 -2.17 0.34 -12.15
CA GLU A 67 -2.35 -1.12 -12.13
C GLU A 67 -1.08 -1.78 -11.58
N THR A 68 -1.23 -2.77 -10.68
CA THR A 68 -0.14 -3.62 -10.19
C THR A 68 -0.09 -4.91 -11.00
N VAL A 69 1.11 -5.50 -11.15
CA VAL A 69 1.27 -6.80 -11.83
C VAL A 69 1.69 -7.88 -10.85
N GLY A 70 0.89 -8.95 -10.79
CA GLY A 70 1.20 -10.20 -10.08
C GLY A 70 0.80 -10.21 -8.60
N ALA A 71 0.77 -11.43 -8.04
CA ALA A 71 0.61 -11.69 -6.61
C ALA A 71 2.00 -11.65 -5.95
N GLY A 72 2.21 -10.67 -5.08
CA GLY A 72 3.48 -10.43 -4.41
C GLY A 72 3.43 -9.09 -3.71
N GLN A 73 4.27 -8.93 -2.66
CA GLN A 73 4.37 -7.87 -1.63
C GLN A 73 4.21 -6.39 -2.05
N ASN A 74 3.96 -6.14 -3.33
CA ASN A 74 3.59 -4.90 -3.97
C ASN A 74 2.20 -4.38 -3.63
N GLU A 75 1.34 -5.19 -3.02
CA GLU A 75 -0.02 -4.77 -2.69
C GLU A 75 -0.04 -3.69 -1.60
N VAL A 76 0.93 -3.66 -0.67
CA VAL A 76 0.95 -2.64 0.42
C VAL A 76 1.34 -1.25 -0.09
N ASP A 77 2.15 -1.16 -1.15
CA ASP A 77 2.63 0.13 -1.66
C ASP A 77 1.56 0.89 -2.45
N ILE A 78 0.57 0.19 -3.04
CA ILE A 78 -0.52 0.84 -3.79
C ILE A 78 -1.38 1.70 -2.86
N VAL A 79 -1.58 1.25 -1.62
CA VAL A 79 -2.37 1.94 -0.58
C VAL A 79 -1.79 3.31 -0.25
N ARG A 80 -0.46 3.41 -0.33
CA ARG A 80 0.27 4.66 -0.07
C ARG A 80 0.29 5.58 -1.28
N THR A 81 -0.10 5.10 -2.46
CA THR A 81 -0.03 5.87 -3.71
C THR A 81 -1.42 6.30 -4.15
N ALA A 82 -2.39 5.41 -4.15
CA ALA A 82 -3.75 5.63 -4.64
C ALA A 82 -4.70 6.15 -3.56
N ASP A 83 -5.66 6.98 -3.96
CA ASP A 83 -6.74 7.43 -3.07
C ASP A 83 -7.81 6.33 -2.89
N THR A 84 -8.03 5.53 -3.94
CA THR A 84 -8.97 4.41 -4.01
C THR A 84 -8.26 3.17 -4.53
N VAL A 85 -8.39 2.04 -3.82
CA VAL A 85 -7.81 0.74 -4.19
C VAL A 85 -8.94 -0.20 -4.59
N VAL A 86 -8.89 -0.67 -5.83
CA VAL A 86 -9.83 -1.67 -6.37
C VAL A 86 -9.14 -3.01 -6.46
N VAL A 87 -9.73 -4.02 -5.84
CA VAL A 87 -9.24 -5.40 -5.86
C VAL A 87 -10.04 -6.18 -6.89
N LEU A 88 -9.38 -6.61 -7.97
CA LEU A 88 -10.00 -7.41 -9.02
C LEU A 88 -9.75 -8.91 -8.78
N VAL A 89 -10.82 -9.69 -8.77
CA VAL A 89 -10.84 -11.14 -8.57
C VAL A 89 -11.58 -11.79 -9.75
N GLN A 90 -11.26 -13.04 -10.08
CA GLN A 90 -11.99 -13.80 -11.10
C GLN A 90 -12.66 -15.03 -10.49
N PRO A 91 -13.79 -15.52 -11.02
CA PRO A 91 -14.43 -16.73 -10.51
C PRO A 91 -13.54 -17.96 -10.61
N GLY A 92 -13.66 -18.85 -9.62
CA GLY A 92 -13.01 -20.17 -9.63
C GLY A 92 -11.51 -20.17 -9.33
N SER A 93 -10.90 -19.03 -9.02
CA SER A 93 -9.53 -18.96 -8.52
C SER A 93 -9.48 -19.20 -7.01
N GLY A 94 -9.59 -20.48 -6.63
CA GLY A 94 -9.54 -20.89 -5.20
C GLY A 94 -8.27 -20.44 -4.46
N ASP A 95 -7.17 -20.22 -5.17
CA ASP A 95 -5.91 -19.70 -4.63
C ASP A 95 -5.97 -18.17 -4.40
N ASP A 96 -6.63 -17.40 -5.29
CA ASP A 96 -6.68 -15.94 -5.18
C ASP A 96 -7.47 -15.51 -3.94
N VAL A 97 -8.59 -16.18 -3.63
CA VAL A 97 -9.39 -15.87 -2.43
C VAL A 97 -8.63 -16.16 -1.13
N GLN A 98 -7.73 -17.14 -1.12
CA GLN A 98 -6.84 -17.36 0.02
C GLN A 98 -5.73 -16.31 0.10
N MET A 99 -5.20 -15.84 -1.03
CA MET A 99 -4.25 -14.73 -1.06
C MET A 99 -4.88 -13.42 -0.57
N LEU A 100 -6.17 -13.20 -0.85
CA LEU A 100 -6.89 -12.01 -0.36
C LEU A 100 -6.88 -11.91 1.17
N LYS A 101 -6.95 -13.05 1.87
CA LYS A 101 -6.90 -13.13 3.34
C LYS A 101 -5.55 -12.74 3.95
N ALA A 102 -4.50 -12.58 3.15
CA ALA A 102 -3.15 -12.22 3.61
C ALA A 102 -2.89 -10.71 3.52
N GLY A 103 -3.86 -9.87 3.90
CA GLY A 103 -3.72 -8.41 4.01
C GLY A 103 -4.18 -7.59 2.80
N ILE A 104 -4.69 -8.22 1.73
CA ILE A 104 -5.24 -7.49 0.56
C ILE A 104 -6.67 -7.02 0.83
N LEU A 105 -7.47 -7.79 1.58
CA LEU A 105 -8.81 -7.37 1.97
C LEU A 105 -8.79 -6.06 2.77
N GLU A 106 -7.86 -5.94 3.71
CA GLU A 106 -7.72 -4.77 4.60
C GLU A 106 -7.44 -3.47 3.85
N ILE A 107 -6.94 -3.55 2.62
CA ILE A 107 -6.50 -2.40 1.84
C ILE A 107 -7.44 -2.02 0.69
N GLY A 108 -8.43 -2.88 0.39
CA GLY A 108 -9.36 -2.68 -0.71
C GLY A 108 -10.52 -1.77 -0.31
N ASP A 109 -10.69 -0.67 -1.03
CA ASP A 109 -11.87 0.20 -0.89
C ASP A 109 -13.05 -0.33 -1.72
N LEU A 110 -12.77 -1.13 -2.76
CA LEU A 110 -13.76 -1.75 -3.63
C LEU A 110 -13.29 -3.12 -4.14
N PHE A 111 -14.20 -4.08 -4.27
CA PHE A 111 -13.92 -5.42 -4.75
C PHE A 111 -14.71 -5.69 -6.03
N VAL A 112 -14.06 -6.27 -7.03
CA VAL A 112 -14.68 -6.53 -8.34
C VAL A 112 -14.43 -7.98 -8.73
N VAL A 113 -15.51 -8.74 -8.90
CA VAL A 113 -15.49 -10.07 -9.50
C VAL A 113 -15.65 -9.92 -11.02
N ASN A 114 -14.54 -9.94 -11.74
CA ASN A 114 -14.51 -9.83 -13.19
C ASN A 114 -14.60 -11.22 -13.86
N LYS A 115 -15.23 -11.27 -15.04
CA LYS A 115 -15.70 -12.50 -15.72
C LYS A 115 -16.87 -13.15 -15.00
N ALA A 116 -17.81 -12.34 -14.54
CA ALA A 116 -19.04 -12.80 -13.87
C ALA A 116 -19.93 -13.71 -14.75
N ASP A 117 -19.66 -13.78 -16.06
CA ASP A 117 -20.26 -14.74 -17.00
C ASP A 117 -19.78 -16.19 -16.79
N MET A 118 -18.74 -16.40 -15.99
CA MET A 118 -18.18 -17.72 -15.70
C MET A 118 -18.89 -18.44 -14.55
N GLU A 119 -18.88 -19.78 -14.61
CA GLU A 119 -19.38 -20.61 -13.50
C GLU A 119 -18.61 -20.33 -12.21
N GLY A 120 -19.33 -20.21 -11.10
CA GLY A 120 -18.75 -19.92 -9.79
C GLY A 120 -18.69 -18.42 -9.43
N ALA A 121 -19.10 -17.50 -10.31
CA ALA A 121 -19.09 -16.06 -10.03
C ALA A 121 -19.88 -15.70 -8.78
N SER A 122 -21.15 -16.13 -8.71
CA SER A 122 -22.02 -15.87 -7.55
C SER A 122 -21.47 -16.47 -6.24
N ARG A 123 -20.70 -17.57 -6.33
CA ARG A 123 -20.03 -18.14 -5.16
C ARG A 123 -18.86 -17.26 -4.72
N THR A 124 -18.03 -16.80 -5.65
CA THR A 124 -16.92 -15.88 -5.34
C THR A 124 -17.42 -14.56 -4.75
N VAL A 125 -18.54 -14.02 -5.24
CA VAL A 125 -19.19 -12.84 -4.64
C VAL A 125 -19.59 -13.12 -3.19
N ALA A 126 -20.34 -14.20 -2.94
CA ALA A 126 -20.78 -14.55 -1.60
C ALA A 126 -19.60 -14.80 -0.63
N ASP A 127 -18.55 -15.48 -1.11
CA ASP A 127 -17.34 -15.72 -0.31
C ASP A 127 -16.64 -14.40 0.06
N LEU A 128 -16.57 -13.42 -0.86
CA LEU A 128 -16.00 -12.08 -0.61
C LEU A 128 -16.85 -11.26 0.36
N GLU A 129 -18.17 -11.23 0.17
CA GLU A 129 -19.10 -10.54 1.07
C GLU A 129 -19.01 -11.10 2.49
N GLU A 130 -18.96 -12.43 2.65
CA GLU A 130 -18.79 -13.07 3.95
C GLU A 130 -17.45 -12.67 4.60
N MET A 131 -16.37 -12.64 3.81
CA MET A 131 -15.04 -12.26 4.29
C MET A 131 -15.00 -10.81 4.76
N LEU A 132 -15.59 -9.88 4.02
CA LEU A 132 -15.68 -8.46 4.39
C LEU A 132 -16.54 -8.23 5.64
N HIS A 133 -17.63 -8.98 5.79
CA HIS A 133 -18.44 -8.94 7.01
C HIS A 133 -17.68 -9.46 8.24
N MET A 134 -16.86 -10.50 8.09
CA MET A 134 -16.09 -11.09 9.20
C MET A 134 -14.94 -10.20 9.69
N GLU A 135 -14.30 -9.43 8.82
CA GLU A 135 -13.25 -8.48 9.23
C GLU A 135 -13.79 -7.35 10.11
N ARG A 136 -15.05 -6.96 9.89
CA ARG A 136 -15.71 -5.87 10.63
C ARG A 136 -16.22 -6.28 12.01
N ASP A 137 -16.43 -7.56 12.29
CA ASP A 137 -16.89 -8.06 13.59
C ASP A 137 -15.93 -9.10 14.18
N PRO A 138 -14.79 -8.68 14.77
CA PRO A 138 -13.86 -9.58 15.45
C PRO A 138 -14.52 -10.33 16.61
N THR A 139 -15.58 -9.76 17.19
CA THR A 139 -16.33 -10.31 18.32
C THR A 139 -17.27 -11.46 17.95
N ALA A 140 -17.61 -11.64 16.68
CA ALA A 140 -18.37 -12.80 16.20
C ALA A 140 -17.69 -14.14 16.51
N LYS A 141 -16.35 -14.16 16.70
CA LYS A 141 -15.58 -15.35 17.11
C LYS A 141 -15.75 -15.74 18.59
N LEU A 142 -16.33 -14.89 19.44
CA LEU A 142 -16.45 -15.14 20.89
C LEU A 142 -17.80 -15.76 21.31
N ASN A 143 -18.79 -15.88 20.41
CA ASN A 143 -20.14 -16.34 20.77
C ASN A 143 -20.45 -17.81 20.47
N THR A 144 -19.46 -18.63 20.07
CA THR A 144 -19.64 -20.09 19.98
C THR A 144 -19.10 -20.80 21.22
N GLY A 145 -19.80 -20.65 22.35
CA GLY A 145 -19.49 -21.38 23.57
C GLY A 145 -20.29 -20.88 24.76
N SER A 146 -21.44 -21.51 25.02
CA SER A 146 -22.22 -21.27 26.24
C SER A 146 -21.42 -21.65 27.48
N PHE A 147 -20.81 -20.66 28.12
CA PHE A 147 -20.38 -20.73 29.52
C PHE A 147 -20.80 -19.42 30.19
N GLU A 148 -21.73 -19.52 31.15
CA GLU A 148 -22.08 -18.41 32.05
C GLU A 148 -20.80 -17.92 32.74
N LYS A 149 -20.45 -16.64 32.55
CA LYS A 149 -19.37 -16.00 33.31
C LYS A 149 -19.83 -15.84 34.77
N PRO A 150 -19.05 -16.26 35.77
CA PRO A 150 -19.32 -15.92 37.16
C PRO A 150 -18.99 -14.44 37.41
N ASP A 151 -19.84 -13.75 38.17
CA ASP A 151 -19.61 -12.40 38.66
C ASP A 151 -18.31 -12.33 39.47
N HIS A 152 -17.31 -11.61 38.97
CA HIS A 152 -16.19 -11.12 39.76
C HIS A 152 -15.89 -9.67 39.39
N PRO A 153 -15.82 -8.75 40.39
CA PRO A 153 -15.42 -7.38 40.16
C PRO A 153 -13.89 -7.28 40.09
N ASP A 154 -13.43 -6.32 39.30
CA ASP A 154 -12.09 -5.73 39.29
C ASP A 154 -10.97 -6.56 38.64
N GLN A 155 -10.85 -6.44 37.31
CA GLN A 155 -9.56 -6.45 36.63
C GLN A 155 -9.64 -5.56 35.39
N GLU A 156 -9.01 -4.39 35.48
CA GLU A 156 -8.69 -3.52 34.36
C GLU A 156 -7.67 -4.24 33.46
N GLU A 157 -8.13 -4.75 32.31
CA GLU A 157 -7.21 -5.11 31.23
C GLU A 157 -6.75 -3.82 30.54
N ILE A 158 -5.44 -3.59 30.60
CA ILE A 158 -4.75 -2.50 29.95
C ILE A 158 -4.59 -2.90 28.48
N ASP A 159 -5.44 -2.35 27.61
CA ASP A 159 -5.23 -2.41 26.17
C ASP A 159 -3.95 -1.67 25.80
N ALA A 160 -2.98 -2.40 25.26
CA ALA A 160 -1.68 -1.90 24.80
C ALA A 160 -1.78 -1.11 23.46
N ASN A 161 -2.94 -0.55 23.17
CA ASN A 161 -3.12 0.41 22.09
C ASN A 161 -4.16 1.43 22.58
N GLY A 162 -3.67 2.50 23.22
CA GLY A 162 -4.50 3.55 23.82
C GLY A 162 -5.29 4.35 22.77
N SER A 163 -6.37 3.76 22.28
CA SER A 163 -7.45 4.44 21.59
C SER A 163 -8.73 3.95 22.25
N ALA A 164 -9.25 4.76 23.16
CA ALA A 164 -10.62 4.60 23.63
C ALA A 164 -11.54 4.61 22.39
N PRO A 165 -12.59 3.78 22.34
CA PRO A 165 -13.55 3.83 21.26
C PRO A 165 -14.21 5.21 21.30
N THR A 166 -13.84 6.06 20.33
CA THR A 166 -14.53 7.33 20.10
C THR A 166 -15.85 7.02 19.41
N GLU A 167 -16.92 7.66 19.86
CA GLU A 167 -18.29 7.59 19.31
C GLU A 167 -18.37 8.19 17.89
N ASP A 168 -17.59 7.68 16.93
CA ASP A 168 -17.55 8.05 15.50
C ASP A 168 -17.61 6.79 14.61
N ASP A 169 -18.41 5.80 14.98
CA ASP A 169 -18.59 4.56 14.19
C ASP A 169 -19.51 4.74 12.96
N ASP A 170 -20.09 5.94 12.76
CA ASP A 170 -21.11 6.20 11.73
C ASP A 170 -20.56 6.64 10.36
N GLU A 171 -19.24 6.79 10.19
CA GLU A 171 -18.66 7.35 8.95
C GLU A 171 -17.65 6.43 8.25
N HIS A 172 -17.68 5.11 8.40
CA HIS A 172 -16.78 4.23 7.64
C HIS A 172 -17.33 3.97 6.22
N TRP A 173 -16.47 4.01 5.19
CA TRP A 173 -16.87 3.55 3.86
C TRP A 173 -17.00 2.04 3.92
N GLU A 174 -18.10 1.52 3.39
CA GLU A 174 -18.30 0.09 3.31
C GLU A 174 -17.85 -0.43 1.95
N PRO A 175 -16.71 -1.14 1.85
CA PRO A 175 -16.32 -1.80 0.61
C PRO A 175 -17.45 -2.66 0.04
N MET A 176 -17.76 -2.40 -1.23
CA MET A 176 -18.76 -3.14 -2.01
C MET A 176 -18.09 -4.22 -2.87
N VAL A 177 -18.85 -5.28 -3.15
CA VAL A 177 -18.47 -6.32 -4.12
C VAL A 177 -19.33 -6.14 -5.38
N LEU A 178 -18.68 -5.84 -6.50
CA LEU A 178 -19.32 -5.63 -7.79
C LEU A 178 -18.99 -6.76 -8.77
N GLU A 179 -19.91 -7.05 -9.69
CA GLU A 179 -19.70 -8.03 -10.77
C GLU A 179 -19.44 -7.32 -12.09
N THR A 180 -18.45 -7.79 -12.86
CA THR A 180 -18.17 -7.23 -14.19
C THR A 180 -17.86 -8.31 -15.23
N VAL A 181 -18.11 -8.00 -16.49
CA VAL A 181 -17.62 -8.75 -17.64
C VAL A 181 -16.89 -7.79 -18.56
N ALA A 182 -15.60 -7.55 -18.26
CA ALA A 182 -14.79 -6.55 -18.95
C ALA A 182 -14.77 -6.68 -20.49
N LYS A 183 -14.96 -7.90 -21.02
CA LYS A 183 -14.99 -8.15 -22.47
C LYS A 183 -16.25 -7.60 -23.15
N SER A 184 -17.40 -7.66 -22.48
CA SER A 184 -18.68 -7.12 -23.00
C SER A 184 -18.93 -5.70 -22.52
N GLY A 185 -18.25 -5.25 -21.45
CA GLY A 185 -18.48 -3.97 -20.79
C GLY A 185 -19.59 -4.01 -19.74
N GLU A 186 -20.17 -5.18 -19.47
CA GLU A 186 -21.21 -5.35 -18.44
C GLU A 186 -20.63 -5.07 -17.04
N GLY A 187 -21.39 -4.32 -16.23
CA GLY A 187 -20.99 -3.89 -14.88
C GLY A 187 -19.92 -2.79 -14.83
N VAL A 188 -19.34 -2.39 -15.97
CA VAL A 188 -18.27 -1.36 -15.99
C VAL A 188 -18.80 0.03 -15.67
N GLU A 189 -20.01 0.38 -16.12
CA GLU A 189 -20.64 1.67 -15.79
C GLU A 189 -20.90 1.78 -14.29
N GLU A 190 -21.48 0.74 -13.68
CA GLU A 190 -21.72 0.65 -12.23
C GLU A 190 -20.42 0.78 -11.44
N LEU A 191 -19.34 0.11 -11.87
CA LEU A 191 -18.02 0.28 -11.27
C LEU A 191 -17.53 1.73 -11.31
N ILE A 192 -17.73 2.44 -12.43
CA ILE A 192 -17.32 3.84 -12.56
C ILE A 192 -18.17 4.73 -11.62
N GLU A 193 -19.48 4.51 -11.56
CA GLU A 193 -20.38 5.23 -10.67
C GLU A 193 -19.96 5.05 -9.20
N THR A 194 -19.70 3.82 -8.76
CA THR A 194 -19.26 3.56 -7.38
C THR A 194 -17.89 4.17 -7.08
N LEU A 195 -16.98 4.23 -8.05
CA LEU A 195 -15.70 4.94 -7.88
C LEU A 195 -15.90 6.45 -7.70
N ASP A 196 -16.84 7.05 -8.44
CA ASP A 196 -17.18 8.46 -8.31
C ASP A 196 -17.87 8.74 -6.95
N GLU A 197 -18.71 7.82 -6.46
CA GLU A 197 -19.31 7.89 -5.12
C GLU A 197 -18.26 7.81 -4.01
N HIS A 198 -17.33 6.84 -4.08
CA HIS A 198 -16.23 6.74 -3.12
C HIS A 198 -15.33 7.99 -3.16
N SER A 199 -15.06 8.52 -4.34
CA SER A 199 -14.30 9.76 -4.51
C SER A 199 -15.00 10.94 -3.84
N ALA A 200 -16.32 11.08 -4.00
CA ALA A 200 -17.10 12.13 -3.36
C ALA A 200 -17.09 11.98 -1.83
N TRP A 201 -17.31 10.76 -1.33
CA TRP A 201 -17.23 10.46 0.11
C TRP A 201 -15.85 10.83 0.68
N MET A 202 -14.76 10.48 -0.01
CA MET A 202 -13.39 10.82 0.41
C MET A 202 -13.17 12.34 0.56
N ASP A 203 -13.81 13.14 -0.29
CA ASP A 203 -13.76 14.61 -0.22
C ASP A 203 -14.64 15.15 0.91
N GLU A 204 -15.89 14.69 1.00
CA GLU A 204 -16.87 15.14 1.99
C GLU A 204 -16.40 14.89 3.42
N THR A 205 -15.74 13.75 3.66
CA THR A 205 -15.26 13.37 4.99
C THR A 205 -13.81 13.78 5.24
N GLY A 206 -13.18 14.54 4.33
CA GLY A 206 -11.78 15.01 4.46
C GLY A 206 -10.71 13.90 4.44
N ARG A 207 -11.08 12.67 4.07
CA ARG A 207 -10.16 11.51 4.07
C ARG A 207 -9.09 11.62 3.00
N ARG A 208 -9.38 12.28 1.87
CA ARG A 208 -8.39 12.60 0.84
C ARG A 208 -7.26 13.46 1.39
N GLU A 209 -7.59 14.51 2.13
CA GLU A 209 -6.59 15.39 2.75
C GLU A 209 -5.79 14.65 3.82
N ALA A 210 -6.46 13.82 4.65
CA ALA A 210 -5.79 12.99 5.64
C ALA A 210 -4.80 11.99 5.01
N LYS A 211 -5.20 11.26 3.96
CA LYS A 211 -4.30 10.38 3.18
C LYS A 211 -3.14 11.18 2.59
N ALA A 212 -3.41 12.33 1.96
CA ALA A 212 -2.37 13.18 1.38
C ALA A 212 -1.33 13.64 2.42
N LYS A 213 -1.77 14.07 3.61
CA LYS A 213 -0.88 14.45 4.72
C LYS A 213 -0.03 13.29 5.19
N GLN A 214 -0.60 12.09 5.32
CA GLN A 214 0.15 10.88 5.66
C GLN A 214 1.20 10.54 4.59
N ARG A 215 0.85 10.65 3.30
CA ARG A 215 1.78 10.46 2.17
C ARG A 215 2.95 11.44 2.23
N TYR A 216 2.68 12.74 2.37
CA TYR A 216 3.73 13.76 2.49
C TYR A 216 4.61 13.54 3.72
N ALA A 217 4.03 13.16 4.86
CA ALA A 217 4.81 12.85 6.05
C ALA A 217 5.70 11.62 5.87
N ALA A 218 5.23 10.59 5.15
CA ALA A 218 6.05 9.42 4.82
C ALA A 218 7.22 9.79 3.88
N GLU A 219 6.93 10.60 2.86
CA GLU A 219 7.93 11.10 1.92
C GLU A 219 9.00 11.97 2.61
N ILE A 220 8.60 12.93 3.44
CA ILE A 220 9.54 13.76 4.20
C ILE A 220 10.46 12.89 5.05
N ARG A 221 9.92 11.87 5.75
CA ARG A 221 10.75 10.94 6.54
C ARG A 221 11.71 10.14 5.67
N GLN A 222 11.30 9.75 4.47
CA GLN A 222 12.15 9.02 3.54
C GLN A 222 13.30 9.90 3.03
N LEU A 223 13.01 11.14 2.62
CA LEU A 223 14.02 12.10 2.18
C LEU A 223 15.01 12.40 3.30
N LEU A 224 14.52 12.70 4.51
CA LEU A 224 15.38 12.94 5.66
C LEU A 224 16.27 11.75 6.01
N ARG A 225 15.78 10.51 5.85
CA ARG A 225 16.60 9.31 6.07
C ARG A 225 17.66 9.13 4.99
N ALA A 226 17.34 9.42 3.73
CA ALA A 226 18.30 9.34 2.63
C ALA A 226 19.41 10.38 2.84
N ASP A 227 19.05 11.63 3.08
CA ASP A 227 20.02 12.71 3.31
C ASP A 227 20.87 12.45 4.57
N ALA A 228 20.27 11.91 5.63
CA ALA A 228 21.01 11.53 6.83
C ALA A 228 21.96 10.36 6.59
N ALA A 229 21.60 9.39 5.74
CA ALA A 229 22.46 8.29 5.36
C ALA A 229 23.71 8.81 4.61
N ASP A 230 23.54 9.76 3.68
CA ASP A 230 24.67 10.36 2.97
C ASP A 230 25.64 11.07 3.94
N LEU A 231 25.12 11.78 4.95
CA LEU A 231 25.94 12.39 6.01
C LEU A 231 26.69 11.37 6.86
N ILE A 232 26.06 10.22 7.14
CA ILE A 232 26.67 9.12 7.88
C ILE A 232 27.78 8.47 7.04
N ASP A 233 27.53 8.24 5.76
CA ASP A 233 28.52 7.66 4.83
C ASP A 233 29.75 8.57 4.71
N ASP A 234 29.56 9.89 4.59
CA ASP A 234 30.65 10.87 4.59
C ASP A 234 31.49 10.83 5.88
N GLU A 235 30.86 10.59 7.04
CA GLU A 235 31.55 10.51 8.34
C GLU A 235 32.22 9.14 8.54
N LEU A 236 31.61 8.07 8.04
CA LEU A 236 32.21 6.73 7.99
C LEU A 236 33.52 6.76 7.19
N ASP A 237 33.52 7.39 6.02
CA ASP A 237 34.71 7.54 5.17
C ASP A 237 35.81 8.34 5.88
N ARG A 238 35.46 9.42 6.60
CA ARG A 238 36.44 10.20 7.40
C ARG A 238 37.06 9.37 8.51
N CYS A 239 36.28 8.50 9.13
CA CYS A 239 36.73 7.63 10.20
C CYS A 239 37.46 6.36 9.70
N GLY A 240 37.75 6.27 8.40
CA GLY A 240 38.56 5.20 7.81
C GLY A 240 37.77 4.12 7.08
N GLY A 241 36.46 4.30 6.92
CA GLY A 241 35.56 3.39 6.20
C GLY A 241 35.05 2.23 7.06
N VAL A 242 33.97 1.61 6.59
CA VAL A 242 33.27 0.53 7.29
C VAL A 242 34.15 -0.71 7.45
N GLU A 243 34.96 -1.05 6.45
CA GLU A 243 35.85 -2.23 6.49
C GLU A 243 36.88 -2.14 7.62
N ALA A 244 37.55 -1.00 7.77
CA ALA A 244 38.55 -0.80 8.82
C ALA A 244 37.94 -0.86 10.23
N MET A 245 36.72 -0.34 10.38
CA MET A 245 35.97 -0.46 11.63
C MET A 245 35.55 -1.89 11.92
N ALA A 246 35.10 -2.63 10.90
CA ALA A 246 34.75 -4.04 11.04
C ALA A 246 35.98 -4.89 11.46
N GLU A 247 37.17 -4.59 10.95
CA GLU A 247 38.43 -5.21 11.38
C GLU A 247 38.71 -4.97 12.87
N ARG A 248 38.60 -3.72 13.35
CA ARG A 248 38.75 -3.39 14.79
C ARG A 248 37.80 -4.18 15.69
N VAL A 249 36.55 -4.38 15.23
CA VAL A 249 35.55 -5.20 15.96
C VAL A 249 35.95 -6.68 15.95
N LEU A 250 36.39 -7.22 14.81
CA LEU A 250 36.85 -8.60 14.69
C LEU A 250 38.07 -8.89 15.56
N ASP A 251 38.98 -7.94 15.66
CA ASP A 251 40.17 -7.99 16.51
C ASP A 251 39.87 -7.76 18.00
N ARG A 252 38.60 -7.52 18.35
CA ARG A 252 38.09 -7.24 19.71
C ARG A 252 38.71 -6.00 20.35
N GLU A 253 39.11 -5.03 19.54
CA GLU A 253 39.59 -3.73 20.01
C GLU A 253 38.42 -2.81 20.41
N THR A 254 37.25 -3.04 19.80
CA THR A 254 36.00 -2.30 20.05
C THR A 254 34.80 -3.22 19.78
N ASP A 255 33.59 -2.68 19.87
CA ASP A 255 32.33 -3.36 19.54
C ASP A 255 31.47 -2.52 18.58
N PRO A 256 30.49 -3.12 17.87
CA PRO A 256 29.68 -2.41 16.87
C PRO A 256 28.92 -1.19 17.39
N TYR A 257 28.49 -1.18 18.65
CA TYR A 257 27.75 -0.05 19.22
C TYR A 257 28.68 1.12 19.48
N THR A 258 29.86 0.85 20.04
CA THR A 258 30.89 1.88 20.25
C THR A 258 31.33 2.51 18.92
N VAL A 259 31.50 1.71 17.86
CA VAL A 259 31.79 2.25 16.51
C VAL A 259 30.66 3.13 15.99
N ALA A 260 29.40 2.73 16.18
CA ALA A 260 28.26 3.54 15.76
C ALA A 260 28.22 4.87 16.52
N ASP A 261 28.49 4.88 17.82
CA ASP A 261 28.58 6.10 18.63
C ASP A 261 29.75 7.00 18.21
N GLU A 262 30.90 6.43 17.84
CA GLU A 262 32.05 7.18 17.29
C GLU A 262 31.66 7.96 16.02
N VAL A 263 30.87 7.34 15.14
CA VAL A 263 30.41 7.94 13.87
C VAL A 263 29.27 8.93 14.09
N LEU A 264 28.32 8.62 14.97
CA LEU A 264 27.15 9.46 15.22
C LEU A 264 27.47 10.68 16.09
N GLY A 265 28.46 10.59 16.98
CA GLY A 265 28.81 11.65 17.92
C GLY A 265 29.00 13.04 17.28
N PRO A 266 29.87 13.18 16.25
CA PRO A 266 30.07 14.44 15.55
C PRO A 266 28.78 15.02 14.93
N ILE A 267 27.92 14.15 14.40
CA ILE A 267 26.64 14.53 13.79
C ILE A 267 25.68 15.03 14.88
N GLU A 268 25.56 14.31 16.00
CA GLU A 268 24.73 14.72 17.13
C GLU A 268 25.15 16.08 17.71
N ASP A 269 26.46 16.28 17.89
CA ASP A 269 27.01 17.51 18.43
C ASP A 269 26.70 18.71 17.53
N CYS A 270 26.83 18.55 16.21
CA CYS A 270 26.46 19.58 15.24
C CYS A 270 24.98 19.98 15.35
N VAL A 271 24.09 19.00 15.47
CA VAL A 271 22.64 19.24 15.62
C VAL A 271 22.31 19.92 16.95
N ARG A 272 22.97 19.53 18.05
CA ARG A 272 22.76 20.16 19.36
C ARG A 272 23.25 21.61 19.37
N GLN A 273 24.40 21.89 18.78
CA GLN A 273 25.03 23.21 18.81
C GLN A 273 24.25 24.28 18.02
N GLN A 274 23.45 23.89 17.04
CA GLN A 274 22.58 24.82 16.30
C GLN A 274 21.23 25.12 16.99
N ARG A 275 20.89 24.40 18.06
CA ARG A 275 19.65 24.62 18.84
C ARG A 275 19.83 25.60 19.99
N GLU A 276 21.06 25.97 20.31
CA GLU A 276 21.45 26.96 21.34
C GLU A 276 21.63 28.36 20.73
#